data_AF-A0A8I7B5M6-F1
#
_entry.id   AF-A0A8I7B5M6-F1
#
_cell.length_a   1.000
_cell.length_b   1.000
_cell.length_c   1.000
_cell.angle_alpha   90.00
_cell.angle_beta   90.00
_cell.angle_gamma   90.00
#
_symmetry.space_group_name_H-M   'P 1'
#
loop_
_entity.id
_entity.type
_entity.pdbx_description
1 polymer ?
#
loop_
_entity_poly.entity_id
_entity_poly.type
_entity_poly.pdbx_seq_one_letter_code
_entity_poly.pdbx_strand_id
1 'polypeptide(L)'
;MRGVRVLVLKACEPDLDDVIVLLRCFPYLMKLYITSSPGTRSRNDGQGYNPQDPISCLEVHLTEVVLKRYEGKRPDVDFAKFFVVNAKVLESMKFGVHDSCTDKWIANQRKRLHLDSRASRDAQFDFRSDLTCDDFVCYDVLSVPDPLGTRTSCEYCSRG
;
A
#
# COMPACT_ATOMS: atom_id res chain seq x y z
N MET A 1 -24.43 9.86 -6.24
CA MET A 1 -23.06 9.61 -6.75
C MET A 1 -22.47 8.45 -5.97
N ARG A 2 -22.03 7.39 -6.64
CA ARG A 2 -21.33 6.26 -5.99
C ARG A 2 -19.89 6.71 -5.76
N GLY A 3 -19.48 6.91 -4.50
CA GLY A 3 -18.11 7.29 -4.16
C GLY A 3 -17.11 6.18 -4.52
N VAL A 4 -15.88 6.57 -4.86
CA VAL A 4 -14.78 5.63 -5.12
C VAL A 4 -14.46 4.87 -3.83
N ARG A 5 -14.55 3.53 -3.89
CA ARG A 5 -14.25 2.62 -2.77
C ARG A 5 -12.96 1.84 -2.98
N VAL A 6 -12.53 1.70 -4.24
CA VAL A 6 -11.30 1.02 -4.62
C VAL A 6 -10.52 1.96 -5.53
N LEU A 7 -9.27 2.19 -5.18
CA LEU A 7 -8.34 3.03 -5.94
C LEU A 7 -7.11 2.21 -6.28
N VAL A 8 -6.74 2.22 -7.56
CA VAL A 8 -5.49 1.65 -8.03
C VAL A 8 -4.62 2.80 -8.54
N LEU A 9 -3.48 3.01 -7.89
CA LEU A 9 -2.47 3.98 -8.24
C LEU A 9 -1.29 3.26 -8.87
N LYS A 10 -1.09 3.47 -10.17
CA LYS A 10 0.12 3.07 -10.90
C LYS A 10 0.92 4.34 -11.20
N ALA A 11 2.07 4.49 -10.58
CA ALA A 11 2.94 5.65 -10.78
C ALA A 11 4.40 5.21 -10.89
N CYS A 12 5.21 5.93 -11.65
CA CYS A 12 6.64 5.67 -11.66
C CYS A 12 7.23 6.03 -10.29
N GLU A 13 6.87 7.20 -9.76
CA GLU A 13 7.34 7.75 -8.47
C GLU A 13 6.17 8.32 -7.68
N PRO A 14 5.35 7.47 -7.03
CA PRO A 14 4.29 7.98 -6.18
C PRO A 14 4.90 8.67 -4.96
N ASP A 15 4.76 9.99 -4.89
CA ASP A 15 5.07 10.77 -3.71
C ASP A 15 3.98 10.60 -2.64
N LEU A 16 4.37 10.62 -1.36
CA LEU A 16 3.41 10.44 -0.27
C LEU A 16 2.44 11.64 -0.17
N ASP A 17 2.90 12.86 -0.46
CA ASP A 17 2.05 14.04 -0.43
C ASP A 17 0.97 14.00 -1.53
N ASP A 18 1.32 13.52 -2.73
CA ASP A 18 0.36 13.30 -3.81
C ASP A 18 -0.70 12.26 -3.42
N VAL A 19 -0.27 11.18 -2.77
CA VAL A 19 -1.17 10.15 -2.26
C VAL A 19 -2.10 10.72 -1.19
N ILE A 20 -1.59 11.56 -0.27
CA ILE A 20 -2.39 12.24 0.74
C ILE A 20 -3.48 13.11 0.09
N VAL A 21 -3.13 13.87 -0.96
CA VAL A 21 -4.11 14.66 -1.72
C VAL A 21 -5.19 13.76 -2.33
N LEU A 22 -4.81 12.62 -2.93
CA LEU A 22 -5.78 11.67 -3.47
C LEU A 22 -6.70 11.10 -2.39
N LEU A 23 -6.17 10.73 -1.22
CA LEU A 23 -6.97 10.22 -0.10
C LEU A 23 -8.02 11.25 0.36
N ARG A 24 -7.67 12.55 0.36
CA ARG A 24 -8.63 13.64 0.67
C ARG A 24 -9.76 13.73 -0.37
N CYS A 25 -9.50 13.41 -1.64
CA CYS A 25 -10.53 13.41 -2.68
C CYS A 25 -11.51 12.23 -2.59
N PHE A 26 -11.14 11.14 -1.93
CA PHE A 26 -11.92 9.91 -1.86
C PHE A 26 -12.26 9.52 -0.41
N PRO A 27 -13.19 10.22 0.24
CA PRO A 27 -13.47 10.03 1.66
C PRO A 27 -13.96 8.61 2.00
N TYR A 28 -14.57 7.89 1.05
CA TYR A 28 -15.09 6.52 1.25
C TYR A 28 -14.16 5.42 0.73
N LEU A 29 -12.88 5.73 0.49
CA LEU A 29 -11.92 4.77 -0.02
C LEU A 29 -11.72 3.62 1.00
N MET A 30 -11.95 2.40 0.54
CA MET A 30 -11.82 1.17 1.34
C MET A 30 -10.56 0.40 1.00
N LYS A 31 -10.19 0.33 -0.28
CA LYS A 31 -9.03 -0.40 -0.74
C LYS A 31 -8.13 0.46 -1.60
N LEU A 32 -6.84 0.44 -1.28
CA LEU A 32 -5.83 1.20 -2.00
C LEU A 32 -4.73 0.26 -2.50
N TYR A 33 -4.55 0.21 -3.81
CA TYR A 33 -3.47 -0.53 -4.46
C TYR A 33 -2.46 0.45 -5.01
N ILE A 34 -1.20 0.35 -4.62
CA ILE A 34 -0.14 1.23 -5.08
C ILE A 34 0.95 0.39 -5.72
N THR A 35 1.25 0.72 -6.96
CA THR A 35 2.32 0.11 -7.75
C THR A 35 3.31 1.20 -8.14
N SER A 36 4.56 1.06 -7.71
CA SER A 36 5.67 1.96 -8.06
C SER A 36 6.71 1.26 -8.92
N SER A 37 7.49 2.01 -9.69
CA SER A 37 8.71 1.43 -10.27
C SER A 37 9.70 1.01 -9.16
N PRO A 38 10.56 0.00 -9.39
CA PRO A 38 11.59 -0.39 -8.43
C PRO A 38 12.61 0.73 -8.22
N GLY A 39 12.96 1.04 -6.98
CA GLY A 39 13.98 2.03 -6.63
C GLY A 39 13.58 3.50 -6.71
N THR A 40 12.31 3.81 -6.97
CA THR A 40 11.87 5.16 -7.33
C THR A 40 10.96 5.84 -6.30
N ARG A 41 10.71 5.24 -5.13
CA ARG A 41 9.93 5.91 -4.07
C ARG A 41 10.65 7.14 -3.53
N SER A 42 9.91 8.24 -3.44
CA SER A 42 10.37 9.52 -2.89
C SER A 42 10.79 9.36 -1.42
N ARG A 43 11.76 10.17 -0.99
CA ARG A 43 12.24 10.21 0.40
C ARG A 43 11.34 11.04 1.33
N ASN A 44 10.23 11.55 0.82
CA ASN A 44 9.31 12.38 1.58
C ASN A 44 8.57 11.52 2.60
N ASP A 45 8.59 11.98 3.85
CA ASP A 45 7.95 11.35 5.01
C ASP A 45 6.50 11.85 5.22
N GLY A 46 5.95 12.57 4.25
CA GLY A 46 4.59 13.11 4.27
C GLY A 46 4.51 14.43 5.02
N GLN A 47 5.43 15.37 4.77
CA GLN A 47 5.43 16.71 5.37
C GLN A 47 4.12 17.47 5.15
N GLY A 48 3.34 17.14 4.10
CA GLY A 48 2.02 17.71 3.84
C GLY A 48 0.90 17.17 4.74
N TYR A 49 1.16 16.13 5.53
CA TYR A 49 0.16 15.55 6.45
C TYR A 49 0.13 16.31 7.78
N ASN A 50 -1.01 16.92 8.08
CA ASN A 50 -1.29 17.49 9.39
C ASN A 50 -2.20 16.54 10.17
N PRO A 51 -1.75 15.94 11.29
CA PRO A 51 -2.59 15.08 12.13
C PRO A 51 -3.83 15.77 12.70
N GLN A 52 -3.88 17.11 12.72
CA GLN A 52 -5.06 17.88 13.12
C GLN A 52 -6.10 18.07 12.00
N ASP A 53 -5.78 17.67 10.77
CA ASP A 53 -6.67 17.64 9.61
C ASP A 53 -6.89 16.18 9.16
N PRO A 54 -7.77 15.43 9.86
CA PRO A 54 -7.89 14.00 9.66
C PRO A 54 -8.51 13.67 8.29
N ILE A 55 -7.89 12.73 7.58
CA ILE A 55 -8.38 12.25 6.30
C ILE A 55 -9.48 11.21 6.53
N SER A 56 -10.70 11.52 6.11
CA SER A 56 -11.90 10.70 6.40
C SER A 56 -11.73 9.22 6.07
N CYS A 57 -11.10 8.85 4.94
CA CYS A 57 -10.95 7.44 4.61
C CYS A 57 -10.01 6.70 5.58
N LEU A 58 -8.93 7.33 6.06
CA LEU A 58 -8.00 6.71 7.02
C LEU A 58 -8.66 6.44 8.38
N GLU A 59 -9.61 7.28 8.76
CA GLU A 59 -10.31 7.21 10.04
C GLU A 59 -11.36 6.12 10.07
N VAL A 60 -12.14 5.95 9.00
CA VAL A 60 -13.39 5.18 9.04
C VAL A 60 -13.63 4.21 7.88
N HIS A 61 -12.83 4.23 6.81
CA HIS A 61 -13.14 3.44 5.61
C HIS A 61 -12.00 2.56 5.07
N LEU A 62 -10.74 2.97 5.18
CA LEU A 62 -9.61 2.29 4.55
C LEU A 62 -9.24 1.03 5.31
N THR A 63 -9.73 -0.11 4.84
CA THR A 63 -9.51 -1.43 5.45
C THR A 63 -8.36 -2.21 4.82
N GLU A 64 -8.01 -1.94 3.56
CA GLU A 64 -6.93 -2.66 2.86
C GLU A 64 -5.99 -1.72 2.10
N VAL A 65 -4.68 -1.93 2.29
CA VAL A 65 -3.63 -1.28 1.49
C VAL A 65 -2.71 -2.34 0.91
N VAL A 66 -2.44 -2.27 -0.39
CA VAL A 66 -1.50 -3.15 -1.08
C VAL A 66 -0.38 -2.32 -1.70
N LEU A 67 0.84 -2.50 -1.23
CA LEU A 67 2.04 -1.88 -1.79
C LEU A 67 2.78 -2.92 -2.62
N LYS A 68 2.65 -2.84 -3.95
CA LYS A 68 3.43 -3.68 -4.86
C LYS A 68 4.87 -3.16 -5.00
N ARG A 69 5.76 -4.07 -5.40
CA ARG A 69 7.20 -3.81 -5.65
C ARG A 69 7.89 -3.15 -4.44
N TYR A 70 7.53 -3.59 -3.25
CA TYR A 70 8.14 -3.19 -2.00
C TYR A 70 9.52 -3.83 -1.87
N GLU A 71 10.59 -3.04 -1.89
CA GLU A 71 11.97 -3.51 -1.75
C GLU A 71 12.42 -3.54 -0.28
N GLY A 72 11.64 -2.91 0.60
CA GLY A 72 11.97 -2.73 2.00
C GLY A 72 13.18 -1.83 2.20
N LYS A 73 13.46 -0.91 1.27
CA LYS A 73 14.44 0.17 1.48
C LYS A 73 13.84 1.23 2.41
N ARG A 74 14.65 2.22 2.83
CA ARG A 74 14.17 3.28 3.73
C ARG A 74 12.96 4.05 3.15
N PRO A 75 12.96 4.48 1.87
CA PRO A 75 11.80 5.14 1.28
C PRO A 75 10.52 4.29 1.31
N ASP A 76 10.62 2.99 1.04
CA ASP A 76 9.47 2.09 1.12
C ASP A 76 8.91 1.97 2.53
N VAL A 77 9.80 1.86 3.52
CA VAL A 77 9.41 1.77 4.93
C VAL A 77 8.75 3.06 5.39
N ASP A 78 9.33 4.21 5.07
CA ASP A 78 8.82 5.52 5.49
C ASP A 78 7.44 5.77 4.86
N PHE A 79 7.29 5.45 3.57
CA PHE A 79 6.01 5.50 2.86
C PHE A 79 4.95 4.57 3.47
N ALA A 80 5.30 3.31 3.75
CA ALA A 80 4.37 2.35 4.33
C ALA A 80 3.97 2.72 5.76
N LYS A 81 4.93 3.25 6.55
CA LYS A 81 4.73 3.63 7.93
C LYS A 81 3.66 4.69 8.10
N PHE A 82 3.46 5.56 7.11
CA PHE A 82 2.33 6.50 7.08
C PHE A 82 0.99 5.79 7.33
N PHE A 83 0.70 4.70 6.61
CA PHE A 83 -0.55 3.97 6.78
C PHE A 83 -0.59 3.21 8.11
N VAL A 84 0.55 2.65 8.53
CA VAL A 84 0.66 1.94 9.82
C VAL A 84 0.21 2.84 10.98
N VAL A 85 0.67 4.10 11.01
CA VAL A 85 0.43 5.00 12.15
C VAL A 85 -0.81 5.88 12.02
N ASN A 86 -1.40 6.00 10.82
CA ASN A 86 -2.56 6.88 10.59
C ASN A 86 -3.87 6.16 10.22
N ALA A 87 -3.83 4.95 9.67
CA ALA A 87 -5.05 4.24 9.27
C ALA A 87 -5.66 3.49 10.48
N LYS A 88 -6.75 4.02 11.04
CA LYS A 88 -7.34 3.57 12.30
C LYS A 88 -8.21 2.32 12.17
N VAL A 89 -8.78 2.09 10.98
CA VAL A 89 -9.65 0.94 10.68
C VAL A 89 -8.99 -0.05 9.72
N LEU A 90 -7.67 0.05 9.54
CA LEU A 90 -6.94 -0.84 8.65
C LEU A 90 -7.03 -2.29 9.16
N GLU A 91 -7.52 -3.20 8.32
CA GLU A 91 -7.61 -4.62 8.63
C GLU A 91 -6.39 -5.37 8.08
N SER A 92 -5.90 -4.99 6.89
CA SER A 92 -4.73 -5.60 6.29
C SER A 92 -3.87 -4.64 5.48
N MET A 93 -2.55 -4.85 5.54
CA MET A 93 -1.57 -4.20 4.68
C MET A 93 -0.67 -5.27 4.06
N LYS A 94 -0.66 -5.34 2.74
CA LYS A 94 0.05 -6.38 1.98
C LYS A 94 1.19 -5.77 1.18
N PHE A 95 2.36 -6.38 1.25
CA PHE A 95 3.57 -5.94 0.57
C PHE A 95 3.95 -6.94 -0.52
N GLY A 96 3.93 -6.52 -1.77
CA GLY A 96 4.40 -7.30 -2.91
C GLY A 96 5.91 -7.22 -3.04
N VAL A 97 6.61 -8.34 -2.89
CA VAL A 97 8.08 -8.41 -2.72
C VAL A 97 8.72 -9.33 -3.76
N HIS A 98 9.70 -8.82 -4.53
CA HIS A 98 10.21 -9.50 -5.73
C HIS A 98 11.18 -10.66 -5.46
N ASP A 99 11.86 -10.64 -4.32
CA ASP A 99 12.85 -11.66 -3.93
C ASP A 99 12.35 -12.52 -2.76
N SER A 100 12.91 -13.72 -2.61
CA SER A 100 12.58 -14.67 -1.55
C SER A 100 12.68 -14.00 -0.16
N CYS A 101 11.53 -13.74 0.46
CA CYS A 101 11.45 -13.21 1.80
C CYS A 101 11.88 -14.26 2.81
N THR A 102 13.11 -14.14 3.30
CA THR A 102 13.53 -14.91 4.47
C THR A 102 12.81 -14.40 5.71
N ASP A 103 12.53 -15.29 6.67
CA ASP A 103 11.92 -14.92 7.95
C ASP A 103 12.71 -13.82 8.68
N LYS A 104 14.04 -13.86 8.56
CA LYS A 104 14.94 -12.83 9.10
C LYS A 104 14.68 -11.46 8.48
N TRP A 105 14.49 -11.41 7.15
CA TRP A 105 14.16 -10.16 6.46
C TRP A 105 12.78 -9.66 6.88
N ILE A 106 11.76 -10.53 6.93
CA ILE A 106 10.40 -10.17 7.37
C ILE A 106 10.42 -9.60 8.80
N ALA A 107 11.10 -10.28 9.72
CA ALA A 107 11.23 -9.82 11.11
C ALA A 107 11.92 -8.44 11.19
N ASN A 108 12.93 -8.19 10.36
CA ASN A 108 13.59 -6.89 10.25
C ASN A 108 12.63 -5.81 9.72
N GLN A 109 11.83 -6.12 8.68
CA GLN A 109 10.86 -5.16 8.14
C GLN A 109 9.78 -4.83 9.15
N ARG A 110 9.24 -5.81 9.88
CA ARG A 110 8.25 -5.58 10.95
C ARG A 110 8.78 -4.63 12.04
N LYS A 111 10.06 -4.78 12.43
CA LYS A 111 10.71 -3.84 13.36
C LYS A 111 10.81 -2.44 12.78
N ARG A 112 11.23 -2.31 11.52
CA ARG A 112 11.42 -1.01 10.84
C ARG A 112 10.12 -0.27 10.57
N LEU A 113 9.02 -0.98 10.32
CA LEU A 113 7.68 -0.40 10.18
C LEU A 113 7.10 0.08 11.52
N HIS A 114 7.73 -0.25 12.65
CA HIS A 114 7.24 0.06 14.00
C HIS A 114 5.79 -0.43 14.18
N LEU A 115 5.51 -1.70 13.86
CA LEU A 115 4.15 -2.24 13.94
C LEU A 115 3.56 -2.18 15.36
N ASP A 116 4.38 -2.00 16.40
CA ASP A 116 3.93 -1.79 17.77
C ASP A 116 3.23 -0.43 17.98
N SER A 117 3.49 0.56 17.12
CA SER A 117 2.85 1.88 17.13
C SER A 117 1.72 2.01 16.10
N ARG A 118 1.16 0.89 15.63
CA ARG A 118 0.08 0.89 14.63
C ARG A 118 -1.21 1.52 15.19
N ALA A 119 -1.90 2.30 14.36
CA ALA A 119 -3.18 2.91 14.71
C ALA A 119 -4.30 1.87 14.87
N SER A 120 -4.38 0.92 13.94
CA SER A 120 -5.29 -0.22 14.04
C SER A 120 -4.62 -1.40 14.74
N ARG A 121 -5.12 -1.76 15.93
CA ARG A 121 -4.54 -2.81 16.77
C ARG A 121 -4.59 -4.20 16.14
N ASP A 122 -5.60 -4.48 15.33
CA ASP A 122 -5.83 -5.82 14.79
C ASP A 122 -5.37 -5.95 13.32
N ALA A 123 -4.76 -4.90 12.78
CA ALA A 123 -4.24 -4.90 11.41
C ALA A 123 -3.19 -6.01 11.18
N GLN A 124 -3.38 -6.76 10.10
CA GLN A 124 -2.44 -7.79 9.64
C GLN A 124 -1.45 -7.23 8.61
N PHE A 125 -0.20 -7.71 8.66
CA PHE A 125 0.88 -7.25 7.79
C PHE A 125 1.57 -8.45 7.13
N ASP A 126 1.34 -8.59 5.83
CA ASP A 126 1.76 -9.73 5.02
C ASP A 126 2.75 -9.33 3.95
N PHE A 127 3.83 -10.11 3.80
CA PHE A 127 4.82 -9.95 2.75
C PHE A 127 4.68 -11.12 1.77
N ARG A 128 4.43 -10.83 0.50
CA ARG A 128 3.91 -11.78 -0.47
C ARG A 128 4.59 -11.65 -1.83
N SER A 129 5.19 -12.73 -2.31
CA SER A 129 5.84 -12.77 -3.63
C SER A 129 4.85 -12.85 -4.79
N ASP A 130 3.63 -13.34 -4.55
CA ASP A 130 2.59 -13.46 -5.59
C ASP A 130 1.95 -12.12 -5.97
N LEU A 131 2.21 -11.05 -5.22
CA LEU A 131 1.72 -9.68 -5.50
C LEU A 131 2.70 -8.86 -6.36
N THR A 132 3.75 -9.47 -6.90
CA THR A 132 4.82 -8.81 -7.68
C THR A 132 4.49 -8.59 -9.15
N CYS A 133 3.55 -9.37 -9.68
CA CYS A 133 3.21 -9.33 -11.09
C CYS A 133 2.28 -8.13 -11.38
N ASP A 134 2.70 -7.30 -12.34
CA ASP A 134 1.85 -6.30 -12.98
C ASP A 134 1.63 -6.73 -14.41
N ASP A 135 0.42 -7.19 -14.72
CA ASP A 135 -0.09 -7.14 -16.08
C ASP A 135 -0.32 -5.66 -16.47
N PHE A 136 0.43 -5.23 -17.49
CA PHE A 136 0.30 -4.02 -18.30
C PHE A 136 0.69 -2.63 -17.72
N VAL A 137 1.51 -1.98 -18.57
CA VAL A 137 2.01 -0.60 -18.75
C VAL A 137 1.29 0.52 -17.96
N CYS A 138 2.06 1.49 -17.45
CA CYS A 138 1.61 2.83 -17.05
C CYS A 138 0.66 3.39 -18.13
N TYR A 139 -0.53 3.92 -17.90
CA TYR A 139 -1.12 4.72 -16.81
C TYR A 139 -2.64 4.46 -16.79
N ASP A 140 -3.30 4.71 -15.65
CA ASP A 140 -4.63 5.34 -15.53
C ASP A 140 -5.17 5.14 -14.10
N VAL A 141 -5.70 6.20 -13.49
CA VAL A 141 -6.51 6.13 -12.27
C VAL A 141 -7.89 5.60 -12.68
N LEU A 142 -7.98 4.29 -12.94
CA LEU A 142 -9.26 3.65 -13.21
C LEU A 142 -9.85 3.20 -11.87
N SER A 143 -11.14 3.51 -11.67
CA SER A 143 -11.94 2.78 -10.69
C SER A 143 -12.22 1.40 -11.27
N VAL A 144 -11.25 0.51 -11.13
CA VAL A 144 -11.37 -0.89 -11.55
C VAL A 144 -12.09 -1.71 -10.47
N PRO A 145 -12.86 -2.74 -10.85
CA PRO A 145 -13.34 -3.74 -9.90
C PRO A 145 -12.15 -4.38 -9.17
N ASP A 146 -12.38 -4.85 -7.94
CA ASP A 146 -11.35 -5.37 -7.04
C ASP A 146 -10.44 -6.41 -7.76
N PRO A 147 -9.16 -6.06 -8.01
CA PRO A 147 -8.26 -6.90 -8.80
C PRO A 147 -7.84 -8.19 -8.09
N LEU A 148 -8.17 -8.35 -6.80
CA LEU A 148 -7.91 -9.58 -6.05
C LEU A 148 -9.13 -10.52 -5.97
N GLY A 149 -10.30 -10.10 -6.46
CA GLY A 149 -11.53 -10.90 -6.43
C GLY A 149 -11.54 -12.06 -7.43
N THR A 150 -10.75 -11.99 -8.48
CA THR A 150 -10.50 -13.08 -9.43
C THR A 150 -9.16 -13.71 -9.11
N ARG A 151 -9.19 -14.94 -8.56
CA ARG A 151 -8.02 -15.76 -8.27
C ARG A 151 -7.35 -16.20 -9.58
N THR A 152 -6.68 -15.30 -10.28
CA THR A 152 -5.84 -15.64 -11.42
C THR A 152 -4.49 -16.09 -10.89
N SER A 153 -4.20 -17.37 -11.05
CA SER A 153 -2.90 -17.95 -10.74
C SER A 153 -1.82 -17.24 -11.55
N CYS A 154 -0.78 -16.80 -10.87
CA CYS A 154 0.45 -16.33 -11.51
C CYS A 154 1.06 -17.48 -12.32
N GLU A 155 0.98 -17.41 -13.66
CA GLU A 155 1.57 -18.42 -14.57
C GLU A 155 3.10 -18.56 -14.42
N TYR A 156 3.76 -17.57 -13.79
CA TYR A 156 5.19 -17.62 -13.48
C TYR A 156 5.55 -18.34 -12.17
N CYS A 157 4.61 -18.49 -11.22
CA CYS A 157 4.86 -19.25 -9.98
C CYS A 157 4.68 -20.77 -10.16
N SER A 158 4.21 -21.24 -11.31
CA SER A 158 3.95 -22.67 -11.58
C SER A 158 5.11 -23.40 -12.26
N ARG A 159 6.29 -22.79 -12.37
CA ARG A 159 7.49 -23.36 -13.02
C ARG A 159 8.72 -23.44 -12.09
N GLY A 160 8.49 -23.77 -10.81
CA GLY A 160 9.53 -24.17 -9.86
C GLY A 160 9.44 -25.66 -9.58
#